data_AF-A0A0Q9NDE5-F1
#
_entry.id   AF-A0A0Q9NDE5-F1
#
_cell.length_a   1.000
_cell.length_b   1.000
_cell.length_c   1.000
_cell.angle_alpha   90.00
_cell.angle_beta   90.00
_cell.angle_gamma   90.00
#
_symmetry.space_group_name_H-M   'P 1'
#
loop_
_entity.id
_entity.type
_entity.pdbx_description
1 polymer ?
#
loop_
_entity_poly.entity_id
_entity_poly.type
_entity_poly.pdbx_seq_one_letter_code
_entity_poly.pdbx_strand_id
1 'polypeptide(L)'
;MSKAVSANAGTVGRQAAVIAAASGLILSMGLPANAADTTAGVSASTESGSAQTALAVTAAPTATVSFERPVIKTTPAPKVETVRAQSTASETGARSAATEAAASKLADTVSSAAASGLAALAYTGIGHPYVWGGTTPNGWDCSGFTQWVYAQAGISIPRTNAWTAMRPTATPAPGDLVMQNGGAHVGIYVGNGMMISALNPSQGTLLHSVASTGGGSFFTLAP
;
A
#
# COMPACT_ATOMS: atom_id res chain seq x y z
N MET A 1 -8.55 -34.98 -51.32
CA MET A 1 -8.89 -33.66 -50.76
C MET A 1 -8.02 -33.49 -49.51
N SER A 2 -6.73 -33.17 -49.63
CA SER A 2 -6.09 -31.86 -49.83
C SER A 2 -5.95 -31.02 -48.54
N LYS A 3 -4.70 -30.99 -48.02
CA LYS A 3 -3.95 -29.89 -47.32
C LYS A 3 -4.54 -29.29 -46.03
N ALA A 4 -3.78 -28.93 -44.99
CA ALA A 4 -2.34 -28.72 -44.74
C ALA A 4 -2.08 -28.99 -43.23
N VAL A 5 -1.01 -29.67 -42.78
CA VAL A 5 0.36 -29.19 -42.51
C VAL A 5 0.47 -27.75 -41.98
N SER A 6 0.80 -27.63 -40.70
CA SER A 6 1.81 -26.68 -40.21
C SER A 6 2.42 -27.19 -38.91
N ALA A 7 3.59 -27.81 -39.03
CA ALA A 7 4.59 -27.83 -37.98
C ALA A 7 5.36 -26.51 -38.05
N ASN A 8 5.69 -25.91 -36.91
CA ASN A 8 6.82 -24.99 -36.85
C ASN A 8 7.57 -25.21 -35.52
N ALA A 9 8.63 -25.99 -35.63
CA ALA A 9 9.75 -25.94 -34.70
C ALA A 9 10.50 -24.62 -34.97
N GLY A 10 10.72 -23.83 -33.92
CA GLY A 10 11.44 -22.56 -33.99
C GLY A 10 12.35 -22.40 -32.78
N THR A 11 13.54 -22.98 -32.89
CA THR A 11 14.85 -22.40 -32.57
C THR A 11 14.96 -21.41 -31.39
N VAL A 12 15.65 -21.87 -30.34
CA VAL A 12 16.78 -21.22 -29.64
C VAL A 12 16.87 -19.69 -29.76
N GLY A 13 16.64 -18.99 -28.64
CA GLY A 13 16.99 -17.58 -28.47
C GLY A 13 17.37 -17.28 -27.01
N ARG A 14 18.66 -17.39 -26.68
CA ARG A 14 19.24 -16.82 -25.47
C ARG A 14 19.33 -15.30 -25.67
N GLN A 15 18.72 -14.51 -24.78
CA GLN A 15 18.92 -13.07 -24.67
C GLN A 15 19.02 -12.78 -23.17
N ALA A 16 20.24 -12.76 -22.62
CA ALA A 16 21.06 -11.54 -22.45
C ALA A 16 20.42 -10.59 -21.43
N ALA A 17 20.80 -10.78 -20.15
CA ALA A 17 20.56 -9.82 -19.10
C ALA A 17 21.40 -8.57 -19.36
N VAL A 18 20.73 -7.44 -19.60
CA VAL A 18 21.38 -6.12 -19.67
C VAL A 18 21.51 -5.61 -18.24
N ILE A 19 22.69 -5.75 -17.66
CA ILE A 19 23.06 -5.11 -16.40
C ILE A 19 23.41 -3.66 -16.76
N ALA A 20 22.50 -2.73 -16.46
CA ALA A 20 22.79 -1.31 -16.52
C ALA A 20 23.73 -0.95 -15.36
N ALA A 21 25.02 -0.82 -15.65
CA ALA A 21 25.97 -0.20 -14.75
C ALA A 21 25.69 1.32 -14.73
N ALA A 22 25.20 1.85 -13.61
CA ALA A 22 25.08 3.29 -13.41
C ALA A 22 26.49 3.87 -13.24
N SER A 23 27.01 4.49 -14.30
CA SER A 23 28.28 5.21 -14.28
C SER A 23 28.22 6.36 -13.27
N GLY A 24 29.09 6.32 -12.27
CA GLY A 24 29.28 7.39 -11.29
C GLY A 24 29.74 8.68 -11.96
N LEU A 25 29.04 9.77 -11.67
CA LEU A 25 29.42 11.13 -12.05
C LEU A 25 30.51 11.61 -11.08
N ILE A 26 31.77 11.68 -11.53
CA ILE A 26 32.84 12.34 -10.79
C ILE A 26 32.77 13.85 -11.10
N LEU A 27 32.40 14.66 -10.11
CA LEU A 27 32.51 16.12 -10.18
C LEU A 27 33.95 16.53 -9.86
N SER A 28 34.74 16.84 -10.88
CA SER A 28 36.08 17.40 -10.71
C SER A 28 36.01 18.92 -10.76
N MET A 29 36.32 19.58 -9.64
CA MET A 29 36.45 21.03 -9.54
C MET A 29 37.91 21.40 -9.79
N GLY A 30 38.18 21.96 -10.97
CA GLY A 30 39.50 22.41 -11.39
C GLY A 30 39.83 23.81 -10.85
N LEU A 31 41.01 23.95 -10.24
CA LEU A 31 41.71 25.21 -10.03
C LEU A 31 42.78 25.34 -11.13
N PRO A 32 42.93 26.50 -11.81
CA PRO A 32 44.03 26.69 -12.74
C PRO A 32 45.29 27.13 -11.97
N ALA A 33 46.35 26.32 -12.02
CA ALA A 33 47.69 26.72 -11.61
C ALA A 33 48.65 26.57 -12.80
N ASN A 34 49.15 27.74 -13.21
CA ASN A 34 50.27 28.09 -14.08
C ASN A 34 51.03 27.02 -14.89
N ALA A 35 51.27 27.41 -16.15
CA ALA A 35 52.14 26.77 -17.12
C ALA A 35 53.60 26.66 -16.63
N ALA A 36 54.18 25.48 -16.82
CA ALA A 36 55.61 25.31 -17.01
C ALA A 36 55.83 24.10 -17.94
N ASP A 37 56.55 24.37 -19.03
CA ASP A 37 57.16 23.41 -19.94
C ASP A 37 57.85 22.26 -19.19
N THR A 38 57.72 21.02 -19.67
CA THR A 38 58.84 20.08 -19.92
C THR A 38 58.33 18.69 -20.31
N THR A 39 58.94 18.21 -21.38
CA THR A 39 58.96 16.90 -22.02
C THR A 39 59.04 15.67 -21.10
N ALA A 40 58.50 14.56 -21.62
CA ALA A 40 58.92 13.17 -21.43
C ALA A 40 58.14 12.29 -20.45
N GLY A 41 57.95 11.04 -20.87
CA GLY A 41 58.01 9.90 -19.95
C GLY A 41 56.78 9.02 -19.91
N VAL A 42 56.76 8.01 -20.78
CA VAL A 42 56.08 6.74 -20.52
C VAL A 42 56.53 6.20 -19.15
N SER A 43 55.60 5.75 -18.32
CA SER A 43 55.64 4.41 -17.70
C SER A 43 54.38 4.17 -16.87
N ALA A 44 53.58 3.22 -17.34
CA ALA A 44 52.58 2.54 -16.54
C ALA A 44 53.29 1.80 -15.40
N SER A 45 52.81 2.01 -14.17
CA SER A 45 53.07 1.11 -13.06
C SER A 45 51.82 0.27 -12.85
N THR A 46 51.96 -1.02 -13.14
CA THR A 46 51.01 -2.08 -12.84
C THR A 46 51.08 -2.36 -11.35
N GLU A 47 50.01 -2.09 -10.60
CA GLU A 47 49.82 -2.70 -9.27
C GLU A 47 48.83 -3.86 -9.39
N SER A 48 49.39 -5.07 -9.30
CA SER A 48 48.68 -6.33 -9.08
C SER A 48 48.15 -6.36 -7.65
N GLY A 49 46.83 -6.25 -7.49
CA GLY A 49 46.11 -6.53 -6.25
C GLY A 49 45.36 -7.87 -6.38
N SER A 50 45.81 -8.86 -5.63
CA SER A 50 45.35 -10.24 -5.60
C SER A 50 43.82 -10.38 -5.47
N ALA A 51 43.22 -11.09 -6.44
CA ALA A 51 41.83 -11.53 -6.39
C ALA A 51 41.62 -12.52 -5.23
N GLN A 52 40.78 -12.16 -4.27
CA GLN A 52 40.26 -13.10 -3.28
C GLN A 52 39.08 -13.86 -3.90
N THR A 53 39.27 -15.17 -4.05
CA THR A 53 38.29 -16.13 -4.56
C THR A 53 37.07 -16.19 -3.63
N ALA A 54 35.95 -15.63 -4.07
CA ALA A 54 34.67 -15.80 -3.38
C ALA A 54 34.11 -17.20 -3.65
N LEU A 55 33.85 -17.95 -2.59
CA LEU A 55 33.16 -19.24 -2.61
C LEU A 55 31.75 -19.06 -3.18
N ALA A 56 31.47 -19.71 -4.31
CA ALA A 56 30.13 -19.79 -4.86
C ALA A 56 29.26 -20.71 -3.98
N VAL A 57 28.38 -20.12 -3.18
CA VAL A 57 27.30 -20.86 -2.49
C VAL A 57 26.15 -21.02 -3.48
N THR A 58 26.05 -22.20 -4.09
CA THR A 58 24.90 -22.59 -4.92
C THR A 58 23.76 -23.04 -4.02
N ALA A 59 22.70 -22.24 -3.92
CA ALA A 59 21.44 -22.66 -3.31
C ALA A 59 20.56 -23.35 -4.36
N ALA A 60 20.13 -24.59 -4.10
CA ALA A 60 19.21 -25.33 -4.95
C ALA A 60 17.76 -24.83 -4.75
N PRO A 61 17.02 -24.43 -5.81
CA PRO A 61 15.63 -24.01 -5.66
C PRO A 61 14.67 -25.17 -5.95
N THR A 62 14.36 -25.99 -4.94
CA THR A 62 13.18 -26.87 -5.00
C THR A 62 12.52 -26.98 -3.62
N ALA A 63 11.65 -26.03 -3.31
CA ALA A 63 10.64 -26.20 -2.27
C ALA A 63 9.27 -26.15 -2.95
N THR A 64 8.71 -27.32 -3.21
CA THR A 64 7.34 -27.49 -3.70
C THR A 64 6.40 -27.34 -2.51
N VAL A 65 5.76 -26.17 -2.38
CA VAL A 65 4.74 -25.93 -1.34
C VAL A 65 3.39 -26.41 -1.88
N SER A 66 2.87 -27.51 -1.34
CA SER A 66 1.50 -27.96 -1.58
C SER A 66 0.55 -27.26 -0.61
N PHE A 67 -0.45 -26.57 -1.16
CA PHE A 67 -1.57 -26.03 -0.39
C PHE A 67 -2.75 -26.99 -0.52
N GLU A 68 -2.99 -27.78 0.51
CA GLU A 68 -4.23 -28.55 0.63
C GLU A 68 -5.37 -27.58 0.96
N ARG A 69 -6.35 -27.48 0.04
CA ARG A 69 -7.51 -26.62 0.18
C ARG A 69 -8.58 -27.37 1.00
N PRO A 70 -8.88 -27.01 2.26
CA PRO A 70 -10.04 -27.58 2.92
C PRO A 70 -11.31 -27.11 2.19
N VAL A 71 -12.12 -28.06 1.74
CA VAL A 71 -13.46 -27.82 1.21
C VAL A 71 -14.35 -27.38 2.38
N ILE A 72 -14.59 -26.08 2.49
CA ILE A 72 -15.58 -25.55 3.44
C ILE A 72 -16.96 -25.78 2.83
N LYS A 73 -17.71 -26.73 3.40
CA LYS A 73 -19.13 -26.91 3.09
C LYS A 73 -19.92 -25.76 3.71
N THR A 74 -20.52 -24.93 2.86
CA THR A 74 -21.43 -23.87 3.27
C THR A 74 -22.83 -24.43 3.50
N THR A 75 -23.32 -24.32 4.74
CA THR A 75 -24.73 -24.59 5.07
C THR A 75 -25.56 -23.35 4.72
N PRO A 76 -26.68 -23.47 3.97
CA PRO A 76 -27.54 -22.33 3.66
C PRO A 76 -28.16 -21.72 4.92
N ALA A 77 -28.16 -20.39 5.01
CA ALA A 77 -28.77 -19.62 6.09
C ALA A 77 -30.32 -19.77 6.09
N PRO A 78 -30.98 -19.73 7.27
CA PRO A 78 -32.43 -19.83 7.37
C PRO A 78 -33.12 -18.62 6.72
N LYS A 79 -34.20 -18.92 5.99
CA LYS A 79 -35.06 -17.97 5.28
C LYS A 79 -35.78 -17.07 6.29
N VAL A 80 -35.44 -15.78 6.31
CA VAL A 80 -36.14 -14.77 7.13
C VAL A 80 -37.47 -14.42 6.48
N GLU A 81 -38.54 -14.63 7.24
CA GLU A 81 -39.93 -14.35 6.90
C GLU A 81 -40.19 -12.83 6.87
N THR A 82 -40.89 -12.38 5.84
CA THR A 82 -41.22 -10.97 5.60
C THR A 82 -42.19 -10.44 6.66
N VAL A 83 -41.71 -9.55 7.54
CA VAL A 83 -42.58 -8.81 8.47
C VAL A 83 -43.27 -7.67 7.74
N ARG A 84 -44.60 -7.64 7.85
CA ARG A 84 -45.55 -6.72 7.24
C ARG A 84 -45.35 -5.28 7.73
N ALA A 85 -45.21 -4.35 6.77
CA ALA A 85 -45.21 -2.92 7.02
C ALA A 85 -46.57 -2.47 7.61
N GLN A 86 -46.52 -1.75 8.74
CA GLN A 86 -47.65 -0.97 9.24
C GLN A 86 -47.36 0.50 9.00
N SER A 87 -48.15 1.08 8.08
CA SER A 87 -48.28 2.52 7.90
C SER A 87 -49.16 3.10 9.01
N THR A 88 -48.66 4.12 9.71
CA THR A 88 -49.51 5.15 10.32
C THR A 88 -48.89 6.50 10.02
N ALA A 89 -49.58 7.26 9.18
CA ALA A 89 -49.29 8.65 8.88
C ALA A 89 -49.93 9.58 9.93
N SER A 90 -49.37 10.79 9.99
CA SER A 90 -49.90 12.03 10.59
C SER A 90 -49.62 12.27 12.08
N GLU A 91 -48.53 12.99 12.33
CA GLU A 91 -48.58 14.22 13.12
C GLU A 91 -47.57 15.22 12.52
N THR A 92 -48.13 16.20 11.81
CA THR A 92 -47.45 17.28 11.10
C THR A 92 -47.34 18.46 12.06
N GLY A 93 -46.12 18.92 12.36
CA GLY A 93 -45.91 20.23 13.00
C GLY A 93 -44.62 20.39 13.82
N ALA A 94 -44.16 19.34 14.53
CA ALA A 94 -42.99 19.42 15.41
C ALA A 94 -41.82 18.48 15.01
N ARG A 95 -41.92 17.85 13.84
CA ARG A 95 -41.09 16.70 13.44
C ARG A 95 -39.83 17.06 12.64
N SER A 96 -39.70 18.28 12.09
CA SER A 96 -38.53 18.60 11.24
C SER A 96 -37.20 18.61 12.00
N ALA A 97 -37.13 19.20 13.20
CA ALA A 97 -35.88 19.22 13.98
C ALA A 97 -35.51 17.85 14.58
N ALA A 98 -36.50 17.05 14.99
CA ALA A 98 -36.27 15.72 15.54
C ALA A 98 -35.91 14.67 14.47
N THR A 99 -36.38 14.85 13.23
CA THR A 99 -36.04 13.95 12.11
C THR A 99 -34.63 14.24 11.58
N GLU A 100 -34.20 15.50 11.59
CA GLU A 100 -32.83 15.88 11.18
C GLU A 100 -31.79 15.45 12.23
N ALA A 101 -32.10 15.61 13.53
CA ALA A 101 -31.26 15.08 14.60
C ALA A 101 -31.21 13.53 14.62
N ALA A 102 -32.33 12.85 14.31
CA ALA A 102 -32.36 11.40 14.22
C ALA A 102 -31.65 10.86 12.97
N ALA A 103 -31.77 11.54 11.83
CA ALA A 103 -31.06 11.19 10.60
C ALA A 103 -29.55 11.43 10.73
N SER A 104 -29.15 12.53 11.37
CA SER A 104 -27.75 12.81 11.69
C SER A 104 -27.18 11.76 12.65
N LYS A 105 -27.93 11.37 13.69
CA LYS A 105 -27.50 10.31 14.62
C LYS A 105 -27.41 8.92 13.96
N LEU A 106 -28.28 8.64 12.99
CA LEU A 106 -28.23 7.39 12.22
C LEU A 106 -27.05 7.38 11.24
N ALA A 107 -26.79 8.50 10.57
CA ALA A 107 -25.62 8.68 9.71
C ALA A 107 -24.31 8.57 10.50
N ASP A 108 -24.28 9.14 11.71
CA ASP A 108 -23.12 9.04 12.61
C ASP A 108 -22.93 7.61 13.13
N THR A 109 -24.02 6.88 13.40
CA THR A 109 -23.96 5.46 13.78
C THR A 109 -23.46 4.58 12.63
N VAL A 110 -23.93 4.82 11.40
CA VAL A 110 -23.48 4.10 10.19
C VAL A 110 -22.03 4.45 9.87
N SER A 111 -21.64 5.71 9.99
CA SER A 111 -20.24 6.17 9.83
C SER A 111 -19.33 5.54 10.88
N SER A 112 -19.76 5.48 12.15
CA SER A 112 -19.03 4.81 13.23
C SER A 112 -18.90 3.30 13.01
N ALA A 113 -19.96 2.64 12.52
CA ALA A 113 -19.92 1.22 12.17
C ALA A 113 -19.00 0.95 10.95
N ALA A 114 -19.05 1.82 9.94
CA ALA A 114 -18.15 1.76 8.79
C ALA A 114 -16.70 1.99 9.21
N ALA A 115 -16.43 2.97 10.06
CA ALA A 115 -15.11 3.24 10.63
C ALA A 115 -14.58 2.02 11.41
N SER A 116 -15.42 1.43 12.27
CA SER A 116 -15.08 0.19 12.98
C SER A 116 -14.76 -0.96 12.02
N GLY A 117 -15.48 -1.06 10.90
CA GLY A 117 -15.21 -2.03 9.83
C GLY A 117 -13.89 -1.76 9.08
N LEU A 118 -13.55 -0.50 8.83
CA LEU A 118 -12.30 -0.09 8.19
C LEU A 118 -11.08 -0.46 9.04
N ALA A 119 -11.16 -0.31 10.36
CA ALA A 119 -10.10 -0.77 11.25
C ALA A 119 -9.87 -2.28 11.14
N ALA A 120 -10.94 -3.08 11.13
CA ALA A 120 -10.85 -4.53 10.96
C ALA A 120 -10.24 -4.92 9.59
N LEU A 121 -10.63 -4.22 8.52
CA LEU A 121 -10.06 -4.40 7.18
C LEU A 121 -8.56 -4.04 7.16
N ALA A 122 -8.15 -2.97 7.85
CA ALA A 122 -6.75 -2.58 7.93
C ALA A 122 -5.87 -3.67 8.54
N TYR A 123 -6.36 -4.42 9.54
CA TYR A 123 -5.63 -5.56 10.13
C TYR A 123 -5.32 -6.65 9.10
N THR A 124 -6.17 -6.85 8.10
CA THR A 124 -5.93 -7.85 7.05
C THR A 124 -4.77 -7.48 6.12
N GLY A 125 -4.36 -6.21 6.10
CA GLY A 125 -3.22 -5.75 5.31
C GLY A 125 -1.87 -5.94 5.98
N ILE A 126 -1.81 -6.32 7.26
CA ILE A 126 -0.53 -6.54 7.96
C ILE A 126 0.26 -7.67 7.28
N GLY A 127 1.56 -7.44 7.09
CA GLY A 127 2.49 -8.39 6.47
C GLY A 127 2.60 -8.27 4.95
N HIS A 128 1.71 -7.52 4.30
CA HIS A 128 1.83 -7.25 2.87
C HIS A 128 3.02 -6.33 2.57
N PRO A 129 3.74 -6.55 1.45
CA PRO A 129 4.94 -5.81 1.13
C PRO A 129 4.64 -4.37 0.74
N TYR A 130 5.61 -3.49 0.99
CA TYR A 130 5.57 -2.14 0.49
C TYR A 130 6.11 -2.10 -0.94
N VAL A 131 5.37 -1.48 -1.86
CA VAL A 131 5.83 -1.17 -3.21
C VAL A 131 5.44 0.26 -3.55
N TRP A 132 6.43 1.09 -3.86
CA TRP A 132 6.19 2.48 -4.25
C TRP A 132 5.22 2.57 -5.43
N GLY A 133 4.15 3.35 -5.30
CA GLY A 133 3.11 3.47 -6.32
C GLY A 133 2.11 2.31 -6.36
N GLY A 134 2.36 1.21 -5.65
CA GLY A 134 1.49 0.03 -5.64
C GLY A 134 0.13 0.30 -5.00
N THR A 135 -0.88 -0.46 -5.42
CA THR A 135 -2.28 -0.32 -4.98
C THR A 135 -2.97 -1.67 -4.79
N THR A 136 -2.21 -2.77 -4.70
CA THR A 136 -2.76 -4.14 -4.66
C THR A 136 -2.15 -4.94 -3.51
N PRO A 137 -2.78 -6.05 -3.07
CA PRO A 137 -2.20 -6.92 -2.05
C PRO A 137 -0.82 -7.50 -2.38
N ASN A 138 -0.42 -7.55 -3.65
CA ASN A 138 0.94 -7.97 -4.02
C ASN A 138 2.01 -6.90 -3.70
N GLY A 139 1.57 -5.71 -3.29
CA GLY A 139 2.41 -4.59 -2.94
C GLY A 139 1.67 -3.27 -3.07
N TRP A 140 1.76 -2.45 -2.03
CA TRP A 140 1.20 -1.11 -2.00
C TRP A 140 2.11 -0.13 -1.28
N ASP A 141 1.96 1.16 -1.57
CA ASP A 141 2.52 2.20 -0.71
C ASP A 141 1.51 2.63 0.35
N CYS A 142 1.87 3.65 1.14
CA CYS A 142 1.06 4.14 2.25
C CYS A 142 -0.38 4.49 1.83
N SER A 143 -0.52 5.20 0.71
CA SER A 143 -1.82 5.67 0.23
C SER A 143 -2.53 4.66 -0.68
N GLY A 144 -1.80 3.76 -1.33
CA GLY A 144 -2.36 2.57 -1.96
C GLY A 144 -2.99 1.62 -0.95
N PHE A 145 -2.37 1.44 0.22
CA PHE A 145 -2.92 0.65 1.32
C PHE A 145 -4.24 1.25 1.84
N THR A 146 -4.27 2.55 2.13
CA THR A 146 -5.50 3.17 2.63
C THR A 146 -6.61 3.17 1.58
N GLN A 147 -6.28 3.40 0.30
CA GLN A 147 -7.24 3.22 -0.80
C GLN A 147 -7.82 1.82 -0.81
N TRP A 148 -6.97 0.80 -0.68
CA TRP A 148 -7.41 -0.58 -0.69
C TRP A 148 -8.36 -0.87 0.49
N VAL A 149 -8.03 -0.43 1.70
CA VAL A 149 -8.88 -0.60 2.90
C VAL A 149 -10.26 0.04 2.68
N TYR A 150 -10.29 1.28 2.22
CA TYR A 150 -11.55 2.00 1.98
C TYR A 150 -12.37 1.38 0.85
N ALA A 151 -11.70 0.90 -0.21
CA ALA A 151 -12.35 0.22 -1.33
C ALA A 151 -13.05 -1.07 -0.91
N GLN A 152 -12.53 -1.80 0.09
CA GLN A 152 -13.22 -2.99 0.63
C GLN A 152 -14.55 -2.66 1.30
N ALA A 153 -14.72 -1.43 1.80
CA ALA A 153 -15.98 -0.92 2.33
C ALA A 153 -16.83 -0.21 1.27
N GLY A 154 -16.42 -0.26 -0.02
CA GLY A 154 -17.11 0.44 -1.11
C GLY A 154 -16.87 1.95 -1.16
N ILE A 155 -15.86 2.46 -0.44
CA ILE A 155 -15.56 3.88 -0.34
C ILE A 155 -14.35 4.22 -1.22
N SER A 156 -14.53 5.14 -2.15
CA SER A 156 -13.44 5.60 -3.02
C SER A 156 -12.80 6.86 -2.44
N ILE A 157 -11.48 6.84 -2.28
CA ILE A 157 -10.70 7.99 -1.80
C ILE A 157 -9.60 8.40 -2.81
N PRO A 158 -9.20 9.69 -2.87
CA PRO A 158 -8.09 10.13 -3.70
C PRO A 158 -6.77 9.39 -3.45
N ARG A 159 -5.96 9.20 -4.50
CA ARG A 159 -4.74 8.37 -4.46
C ARG A 159 -3.60 8.92 -3.61
N THR A 160 -3.44 10.23 -3.57
CA THR A 160 -2.29 10.86 -2.89
C THR A 160 -2.73 11.87 -1.84
N ASN A 161 -3.94 12.41 -1.96
CA ASN A 161 -4.45 13.51 -1.14
C ASN A 161 -5.78 13.15 -0.46
N ALA A 162 -5.92 11.93 0.04
CA ALA A 162 -7.21 11.42 0.52
C ALA A 162 -7.89 12.31 1.59
N TRP A 163 -7.09 12.94 2.45
CA TRP A 163 -7.57 13.82 3.51
C TRP A 163 -8.31 15.06 3.01
N THR A 164 -8.13 15.49 1.76
CA THR A 164 -8.83 16.66 1.21
C THR A 164 -10.31 16.38 0.93
N ALA A 165 -10.69 15.11 0.86
CA ALA A 165 -12.06 14.66 0.73
C ALA A 165 -12.71 14.33 2.10
N MET A 166 -12.04 14.62 3.21
CA MET A 166 -12.43 14.20 4.56
C MET A 166 -12.41 15.38 5.53
N ARG A 167 -13.02 15.20 6.71
CA ARG A 167 -13.09 16.25 7.75
C ARG A 167 -12.00 16.02 8.81
N PRO A 168 -11.21 17.04 9.19
CA PRO A 168 -10.31 16.94 10.34
C PRO A 168 -11.05 16.57 11.63
N THR A 169 -10.44 15.77 12.49
CA THR A 169 -10.98 15.41 13.81
C THR A 169 -9.91 15.42 14.89
N ALA A 170 -10.28 15.84 16.10
CA ALA A 170 -9.42 15.74 17.30
C ALA A 170 -9.71 14.47 18.12
N THR A 171 -10.78 13.76 17.77
CA THR A 171 -11.30 12.57 18.44
C THR A 171 -11.41 11.45 17.42
N PRO A 172 -10.27 10.86 17.00
CA PRO A 172 -10.28 9.84 15.97
C PRO A 172 -10.96 8.57 16.45
N ALA A 173 -11.81 8.00 15.59
CA ALA A 173 -12.37 6.67 15.75
C ALA A 173 -11.54 5.65 14.95
N PRO A 174 -11.45 4.38 15.39
CA PRO A 174 -10.88 3.32 14.55
C PRO A 174 -11.48 3.37 13.15
N GLY A 175 -10.64 3.35 12.11
CA GLY A 175 -11.02 3.53 10.70
C GLY A 175 -10.64 4.88 10.09
N ASP A 176 -10.46 5.91 10.92
CA ASP A 176 -10.07 7.25 10.46
C ASP A 176 -8.66 7.26 9.85
N LEU A 177 -8.39 8.22 8.96
CA LEU A 177 -7.06 8.41 8.42
C LEU A 177 -6.15 9.14 9.41
N VAL A 178 -4.89 8.69 9.47
CA VAL A 178 -3.80 9.39 10.16
C VAL A 178 -2.86 9.95 9.10
N MET A 179 -2.82 11.27 8.95
CA MET A 179 -1.88 11.96 8.08
C MET A 179 -0.66 12.46 8.85
N GLN A 180 0.51 12.26 8.29
CA GLN A 180 1.78 12.52 8.97
C GLN A 180 2.76 13.22 8.03
N ASN A 181 3.81 13.81 8.59
CA ASN A 181 4.88 14.45 7.82
C ASN A 181 4.36 15.46 6.77
N GLY A 182 3.38 16.29 7.15
CA GLY A 182 2.78 17.28 6.24
C GLY A 182 2.05 16.68 5.04
N GLY A 183 1.64 15.41 5.12
CA GLY A 183 0.92 14.71 4.05
C GLY A 183 1.75 13.64 3.33
N ALA A 184 3.04 13.50 3.66
CA ALA A 184 3.92 12.52 3.01
C ALA A 184 3.68 11.07 3.42
N HIS A 185 3.00 10.82 4.55
CA HIS A 185 2.66 9.48 5.00
C HIS A 185 1.22 9.40 5.52
N VAL A 186 0.56 8.27 5.26
CA VAL A 186 -0.83 8.02 5.65
C VAL A 186 -1.02 6.61 6.17
N GLY A 187 -1.89 6.44 7.15
CA GLY A 187 -2.30 5.15 7.69
C GLY A 187 -3.76 5.15 8.16
N ILE A 188 -4.20 3.99 8.66
CA ILE A 188 -5.53 3.80 9.25
C ILE A 188 -5.38 3.77 10.77
N TYR A 189 -6.08 4.65 11.47
CA TYR A 189 -6.15 4.63 12.93
C TYR A 189 -6.91 3.40 13.39
N VAL A 190 -6.40 2.70 14.41
CA VAL A 190 -7.04 1.47 14.95
C VAL A 190 -7.35 1.58 16.43
N GLY A 191 -7.34 2.80 16.98
CA GLY A 191 -7.57 3.04 18.41
C GLY A 191 -6.28 3.07 19.23
N ASN A 192 -6.39 3.51 20.49
CA ASN A 192 -5.31 3.50 21.48
C ASN A 192 -3.99 4.16 21.02
N GLY A 193 -4.05 5.20 20.17
CA GLY A 193 -2.85 5.84 19.64
C GLY A 193 -2.06 4.98 18.64
N MET A 194 -2.68 3.93 18.10
CA MET A 194 -2.08 2.99 17.16
C MET A 194 -2.67 3.18 15.76
N MET A 195 -1.87 2.83 14.76
CA MET A 195 -2.29 2.79 13.36
C MET A 195 -1.65 1.63 12.61
N ILE A 196 -2.27 1.28 11.49
CA ILE A 196 -1.67 0.38 10.51
C ILE A 196 -1.31 1.21 9.29
N SER A 197 -0.08 1.05 8.81
CA SER A 197 0.35 1.71 7.58
C SER A 197 1.43 0.88 6.86
N ALA A 198 1.56 1.10 5.55
CA ALA A 198 2.66 0.58 4.75
C ALA A 198 3.84 1.56 4.84
N LEU A 199 4.89 1.20 5.58
CA LEU A 199 5.96 2.12 5.98
C LEU A 199 7.02 2.32 4.90
N ASN A 200 7.65 1.23 4.45
CA ASN A 200 8.76 1.25 3.48
C ASN A 200 9.09 -0.18 3.02
N PRO A 201 9.92 -0.36 1.96
CA PRO A 201 10.25 -1.68 1.41
C PRO A 201 10.80 -2.70 2.42
N SER A 202 11.52 -2.25 3.46
CA SER A 202 12.13 -3.13 4.46
C SER A 202 11.14 -3.62 5.52
N GLN A 203 10.09 -2.84 5.80
CA GLN A 203 9.14 -3.12 6.88
C GLN A 203 7.77 -3.60 6.38
N GLY A 204 7.37 -3.19 5.18
CA GLY A 204 6.04 -3.49 4.65
C GLY A 204 4.92 -2.82 5.44
N THR A 205 3.81 -3.54 5.60
CA THR A 205 2.60 -3.07 6.28
C THR A 205 2.51 -3.66 7.67
N LEU A 206 2.41 -2.81 8.69
CA LEU A 206 2.41 -3.26 10.09
C LEU A 206 1.63 -2.32 11.01
N LEU A 207 1.30 -2.84 12.19
CA LEU A 207 0.73 -2.09 13.30
C LEU A 207 1.85 -1.37 14.07
N HIS A 208 1.71 -0.07 14.29
CA HIS A 208 2.65 0.71 15.09
C HIS A 208 1.98 1.91 15.75
N SER A 209 2.70 2.56 16.67
CA SER A 209 2.23 3.77 17.31
C SER A 209 2.20 4.93 16.32
N VAL A 210 1.18 5.79 16.41
CA VAL A 210 1.14 7.07 15.69
C VAL A 210 2.31 7.97 16.11
N ALA A 211 2.76 7.87 17.36
CA ALA A 211 3.86 8.68 17.88
C ALA A 211 5.22 8.25 17.33
N SER A 212 5.41 6.98 16.95
CA SER A 212 6.72 6.47 16.49
C SER A 212 7.19 7.09 15.17
N THR A 213 6.28 7.75 14.45
CA THR A 213 6.49 8.38 13.15
C THR A 213 6.29 9.90 13.19
N GLY A 214 6.34 10.50 14.39
CA GLY A 214 6.27 11.96 14.58
C GLY A 214 4.88 12.51 14.90
N GLY A 215 3.90 11.66 15.20
CA GLY A 215 2.51 12.06 15.43
C GLY A 215 1.75 12.26 14.11
N GLY A 216 0.49 12.68 14.19
CA GLY A 216 -0.33 12.88 13.00
C GLY A 216 -1.58 13.71 13.22
N SER A 217 -2.13 14.23 12.12
CA SER A 217 -3.45 14.83 12.06
C SER A 217 -4.47 13.78 11.63
N PHE A 218 -5.65 13.79 12.23
CA PHE A 218 -6.67 12.76 11.98
C PHE A 218 -7.79 13.29 11.09
N PHE A 219 -8.31 12.43 10.22
CA PHE A 219 -9.40 12.76 9.31
C PHE A 219 -10.44 11.67 9.29
N THR A 220 -11.71 12.07 9.39
CA THR A 220 -12.87 11.19 9.43
C THR A 220 -13.77 11.40 8.23
N LEU A 221 -14.52 10.36 7.87
CA LEU A 221 -15.51 10.44 6.80
C LEU A 221 -16.59 11.47 7.18
N ALA A 222 -16.98 12.29 6.20
CA ALA A 222 -18.16 13.12 6.37
C ALA A 222 -19.42 12.22 6.40
N PRO A 223 -20.39 12.48 7.30
CA PRO A 223 -21.65 11.74 7.35
C PRO A 223 -22.51 11.94 6.10
#